data_AF-A0A949XRS6-F1
#
_entry.id   AF-A0A949XRS6-F1
#
_cell.length_a   1.000
_cell.length_b   1.000
_cell.length_c   1.000
_cell.angle_alpha   90.00
_cell.angle_beta   90.00
_cell.angle_gamma   90.00
#
_symmetry.space_group_name_H-M   'P 1'
#
loop_
_entity.id
_entity.type
_entity.pdbx_description
1 polymer ?
#
loop_
_entity_poly.entity_id
_entity_poly.type
_entity_poly.pdbx_seq_one_letter_code
_entity_poly.pdbx_strand_id
1 'polypeptide(L)'
;MISDAQLAANRKNAELSTGPKTAEGKEAIALNNFRHGLAGAFHFLAWEKTAEFDSLLADLRSEHNPQTATEQILVERMAQHEWLRRA
;
A
#
# COMPACT_ATOMS: atom_id res chain seq x y z
N MET A 1 12.41 -31.20 6.14
CA MET A 1 12.78 -31.65 4.79
C MET A 1 11.52 -31.59 3.94
N ILE A 2 11.56 -31.00 2.76
CA ILE A 2 10.41 -30.98 1.82
C ILE A 2 10.40 -32.27 0.99
N SER A 3 9.22 -32.76 0.61
CA SER A 3 9.09 -33.98 -0.18
C SER A 3 9.50 -33.77 -1.64
N ASP A 4 9.84 -34.84 -2.36
CA ASP A 4 10.21 -34.77 -3.77
C ASP A 4 9.08 -34.20 -4.64
N ALA A 5 7.83 -34.52 -4.31
CA ALA A 5 6.66 -33.96 -4.97
C ALA A 5 6.55 -32.44 -4.76
N GLN A 6 6.81 -31.95 -3.53
CA GLN A 6 6.84 -30.52 -3.24
C GLN A 6 8.00 -29.82 -3.96
N LEU A 7 9.17 -30.46 -4.05
CA LEU A 7 10.34 -29.91 -4.75
C LEU A 7 10.07 -29.76 -6.25
N ALA A 8 9.49 -30.78 -6.89
CA ALA A 8 9.13 -30.75 -8.31
C ALA A 8 8.07 -29.66 -8.60
N ALA A 9 7.07 -29.53 -7.74
CA ALA A 9 6.06 -28.47 -7.85
C ALA A 9 6.68 -27.07 -7.71
N ASN A 10 7.56 -26.87 -6.73
CA ASN A 10 8.24 -25.58 -6.52
C ASN A 10 9.10 -25.17 -7.73
N ARG A 11 9.82 -26.13 -8.35
CA ARG A 11 10.61 -25.86 -9.57
C ARG A 11 9.72 -25.42 -10.74
N LYS A 12 8.62 -26.14 -10.98
CA LYS A 12 7.66 -25.80 -12.03
C LYS A 12 7.00 -24.44 -11.79
N ASN A 13 6.66 -24.12 -10.55
CA ASN A 13 6.08 -22.82 -10.18
C ASN A 13 7.09 -21.67 -10.33
N ALA A 14 8.38 -21.92 -10.06
CA ALA A 14 9.43 -20.91 -10.21
C ALA A 14 9.63 -20.48 -11.67
N GLU A 15 9.42 -21.37 -12.65
CA GLU A 15 9.44 -21.04 -14.08
C GLU A 15 8.31 -20.08 -14.49
N LEU A 16 7.18 -20.12 -13.76
CA LEU A 16 5.99 -19.29 -14.02
C LEU A 16 6.03 -17.94 -13.30
N SER A 17 6.83 -17.79 -12.24
CA SER A 17 6.88 -16.59 -11.40
C SER A 17 8.31 -16.17 -11.10
N THR A 18 8.98 -15.60 -12.10
CA THR A 18 10.37 -15.13 -11.96
C THR A 18 10.50 -13.67 -11.51
N GLY A 19 9.39 -13.04 -11.13
CA GLY A 19 9.34 -11.60 -10.86
C GLY A 19 9.67 -10.73 -12.09
N PRO A 20 9.73 -9.40 -11.91
CA PRO A 20 10.04 -8.48 -13.00
C PRO A 20 11.52 -8.54 -13.38
N LYS A 21 11.79 -8.81 -14.66
CA LYS A 21 13.16 -8.90 -15.22
C LYS A 21 13.63 -7.59 -15.86
N THR A 22 12.72 -6.68 -16.20
CA THR A 22 13.02 -5.40 -16.83
C THR A 22 13.12 -4.28 -15.78
N ALA A 23 13.75 -3.16 -16.15
CA ALA A 23 13.86 -1.99 -15.27
C ALA A 23 12.47 -1.41 -14.98
N GLU A 24 11.63 -1.30 -16.02
CA GLU A 24 10.26 -0.78 -15.94
C GLU A 24 9.39 -1.66 -15.04
N GLY A 25 9.52 -2.98 -15.15
CA GLY A 25 8.77 -3.92 -14.30
C GLY A 25 9.20 -3.86 -12.85
N LYS A 26 10.49 -3.63 -12.57
CA LYS A 26 10.99 -3.45 -11.20
C LYS A 26 10.50 -2.13 -10.61
N GLU A 27 10.52 -1.06 -11.40
CA GLU A 27 10.03 0.26 -10.99
C GLU A 27 8.52 0.24 -10.71
N ALA A 28 7.73 -0.42 -11.57
CA ALA A 28 6.31 -0.62 -11.34
C ALA A 28 6.03 -1.40 -10.03
N ILE A 29 6.82 -2.43 -9.74
CA ILE A 29 6.64 -3.22 -8.52
C ILE A 29 7.17 -2.49 -7.27
N ALA A 30 8.18 -1.63 -7.38
CA ALA A 30 8.66 -0.81 -6.26
C ALA A 30 7.53 0.06 -5.67
N LEU A 31 6.59 0.50 -6.52
CA LEU A 31 5.44 1.31 -6.10
C LEU A 31 4.40 0.53 -5.29
N ASN A 32 4.35 -0.80 -5.39
CA ASN A 32 3.47 -1.63 -4.56
C ASN A 32 3.78 -1.49 -3.07
N ASN A 33 5.05 -1.20 -2.73
CA ASN A 33 5.47 -1.02 -1.35
C ASN A 33 4.80 0.21 -0.71
N PHE A 34 4.57 1.25 -1.52
CA PHE A 34 3.95 2.49 -1.09
C PHE A 34 2.41 2.44 -1.16
N ARG A 35 1.85 1.77 -2.17
CA ARG A 35 0.38 1.64 -2.35
C ARG A 35 -0.31 1.00 -1.16
N HIS A 36 0.29 -0.02 -0.54
CA HIS A 36 -0.34 -0.75 0.57
C HIS A 36 0.12 -0.27 1.95
N GLY A 37 1.09 0.64 2.03
CA GLY A 37 1.62 1.18 3.29
C GLY A 37 2.24 0.14 4.24
N LEU A 38 2.51 -1.08 3.77
CA LEU A 38 2.95 -2.20 4.61
C LEU A 38 4.43 -2.14 5.02
N ALA A 39 5.27 -1.35 4.35
CA ALA A 39 6.69 -1.22 4.72
C ALA A 39 7.29 0.18 4.49
N GLY A 40 6.55 1.26 4.70
CA GLY A 40 7.06 2.62 4.55
C GLY A 40 6.19 3.71 5.19
N ALA A 41 6.71 4.94 5.20
CA ALA A 41 5.90 6.12 5.53
C ALA A 41 4.83 6.35 4.44
N PHE A 42 3.69 6.92 4.82
CA PHE A 42 2.64 7.29 3.89
C PHE A 42 3.19 8.23 2.80
N HIS A 43 2.95 7.88 1.54
CA HIS A 43 3.42 8.64 0.39
C HIS A 43 2.38 8.60 -0.72
N PHE A 44 2.21 9.72 -1.41
CA PHE A 44 1.35 9.81 -2.58
C PHE A 44 2.09 9.34 -3.83
N LEU A 45 1.42 8.54 -4.66
CA LEU A 45 1.95 8.19 -5.98
C LEU A 45 1.81 9.38 -6.93
N ALA A 46 2.66 9.46 -7.95
CA ALA A 46 2.75 10.63 -8.83
C ALA A 46 1.43 10.97 -9.59
N TRP A 47 0.53 10.00 -9.72
CA TRP A 47 -0.76 10.15 -10.39
C TRP A 47 -1.95 10.30 -9.42
N GLU A 48 -1.70 10.27 -8.11
CA GLU A 48 -2.74 10.47 -7.11
C GLU A 48 -3.04 11.95 -6.92
N LYS A 49 -4.33 12.26 -6.70
CA LYS A 49 -4.77 13.63 -6.49
C LYS A 49 -4.83 13.92 -5.00
N THR A 50 -3.82 14.64 -4.51
CA THR A 50 -3.75 15.06 -3.10
C THR A 50 -4.99 15.84 -2.65
N ALA A 51 -5.64 16.59 -3.55
CA ALA A 51 -6.88 17.31 -3.24
C ALA A 51 -8.06 16.39 -2.85
N GLU A 52 -8.15 15.18 -3.42
CA GLU A 52 -9.18 14.21 -3.05
C GLU A 52 -8.90 13.63 -1.65
N PHE A 53 -7.63 13.42 -1.31
CA PHE A 53 -7.22 13.05 0.04
C PHE A 53 -7.51 14.15 1.07
N ASP A 54 -7.21 15.41 0.74
CA ASP A 54 -7.47 16.55 1.62
C ASP A 54 -8.97 16.68 1.91
N SER A 55 -9.83 16.44 0.92
CA SER A 55 -11.28 16.38 1.10
C SER A 55 -11.69 15.27 2.06
N LEU A 56 -11.18 14.04 1.85
CA LEU A 56 -11.44 12.91 2.73
C LEU A 56 -11.03 13.19 4.18
N LEU A 57 -9.84 13.77 4.37
CA LEU A 57 -9.34 14.12 5.69
C LEU A 57 -10.19 15.23 6.35
N ALA A 58 -10.62 16.24 5.58
CA ALA A 58 -11.50 17.29 6.07
C ALA A 58 -12.85 16.74 6.52
N ASP A 59 -13.46 15.84 5.73
CA ASP A 59 -14.73 15.19 6.05
C ASP A 59 -14.60 14.39 7.36
N LEU A 60 -13.56 13.55 7.48
CA LEU A 60 -13.31 12.75 8.69
C LEU A 60 -13.01 13.62 9.92
N ARG A 61 -12.29 14.73 9.76
CA ARG A 61 -12.06 15.69 10.85
C ARG A 61 -13.35 16.37 11.29
N SER A 62 -14.22 16.74 10.35
CA SER A 62 -15.52 17.33 10.67
C SER A 62 -16.45 16.33 11.36
N GLU A 63 -16.44 15.07 10.92
CA GLU A 63 -17.27 14.00 11.49
C GLU A 63 -16.84 13.65 12.92
N HIS A 64 -15.55 13.44 13.13
CA HIS A 64 -15.03 12.95 14.42
C HIS A 64 -14.67 14.07 15.40
N ASN A 65 -14.54 15.32 14.92
CA ASN A 65 -14.24 16.51 15.71
C ASN A 65 -13.15 16.29 16.79
N PRO A 66 -11.93 15.88 16.41
CA PRO A 66 -10.88 15.50 17.36
C PRO A 66 -10.41 16.69 18.20
N GLN A 67 -10.38 16.54 19.53
CA GLN A 67 -10.02 17.59 20.49
C GLN A 67 -8.60 17.44 21.03
N THR A 68 -8.05 16.23 20.98
CA THR A 68 -6.71 15.93 21.48
C THR A 68 -5.74 15.58 20.36
N ALA A 69 -4.45 15.72 20.61
CA ALA A 69 -3.40 15.34 19.65
C ALA A 69 -3.51 13.85 19.24
N THR A 70 -3.83 12.97 20.19
CA THR A 70 -4.03 11.54 19.91
C THR A 70 -5.20 11.32 18.95
N GLU A 71 -6.33 11.98 19.18
CA GLU A 71 -7.50 11.88 18.29
C GLU A 71 -7.18 12.41 16.90
N GLN A 72 -6.45 13.53 16.79
CA GLN A 72 -6.01 14.07 15.49
C GLN A 72 -5.15 13.06 14.72
N ILE A 73 -4.18 12.42 15.39
CA ILE A 73 -3.34 11.38 14.80
C ILE A 73 -4.19 10.19 14.33
N LEU A 74 -5.18 9.78 15.13
CA LEU A 74 -6.04 8.64 14.78
C LEU A 74 -6.94 8.94 13.58
N VAL A 75 -7.52 10.15 13.52
CA VAL A 75 -8.32 10.58 12.36
C VAL A 75 -7.48 10.66 11.09
N GLU A 76 -6.26 11.20 11.19
CA GLU A 76 -5.35 11.27 10.06
C GLU A 76 -4.94 9.88 9.57
N ARG A 77 -4.65 8.94 10.49
CA ARG A 77 -4.39 7.54 10.14
C ARG A 77 -5.59 6.85 9.50
N MET A 78 -6.81 7.14 9.93
CA MET A 78 -8.02 6.62 9.27
C MET A 78 -8.08 7.08 7.82
N ALA A 79 -7.82 8.36 7.54
CA ALA A 79 -7.79 8.89 6.18
C ALA A 79 -6.69 8.21 5.34
N GLN A 80 -5.47 8.06 5.88
CA GLN A 80 -4.36 7.39 5.20
C GLN A 80 -4.68 5.93 4.85
N HIS A 81 -5.22 5.16 5.81
CA HIS A 81 -5.57 3.77 5.58
C HIS A 81 -6.70 3.60 4.57
N GLU A 82 -7.74 4.44 4.65
CA GLU A 82 -8.84 4.41 3.69
C GLU A 82 -8.38 4.81 2.28
N TRP A 83 -7.44 5.77 2.17
CA TRP A 83 -6.82 6.14 0.90
C TRP A 83 -6.06 4.99 0.27
N LEU A 84 -5.14 4.37 1.01
CA LEU A 84 -4.35 3.22 0.54
C LEU A 84 -5.21 2.00 0.20
N ARG A 85 -6.37 1.83 0.85
CA ARG A 85 -7.33 0.77 0.53
C ARG A 85 -8.01 0.99 -0.84
N ARG A 86 -8.18 2.26 -1.25
CA ARG A 86 -8.86 2.64 -2.51
C ARG A 86 -7.91 2.71 -3.71
N ALA A 87 -6.63 3.04 -3.46
CA ALA A 87 -5.57 3.16 -4.46
C ALA A 87 -5.04 1.81 -4.99
#